data_AF-X1ANZ5-F1
#
_entry.id   AF-X1ANZ5-F1
#
_cell.length_a   1.000
_cell.length_b   1.000
_cell.length_c   1.000
_cell.angle_alpha   90.00
_cell.angle_beta   90.00
_cell.angle_gamma   90.00
#
_symmetry.space_group_name_H-M   'P 1'
#
loop_
_entity.id
_entity.type
_entity.pdbx_description
1 polymer ?
#
loop_
_entity_poly.entity_id
_entity_poly.type
_entity_poly.pdbx_seq_one_letter_code
_entity_poly.pdbx_strand_id
1 'polypeptide(L)'
;DLIPLMKPKIDFIIDKKFYPAVLWNHSFLDAVYNSKKSLPLYIALQRGDDSVSTFEFQVFSQESKYASLNYFYVERLVNIKLREFCL
;
A
#
# COMPACT_ATOMS: atom_id res chain seq x y z
N ASP A 1 33.28 -13.08 1.44
CA ASP A 1 32.85 -14.45 1.13
C ASP A 1 31.42 -14.68 1.60
N LEU A 2 30.49 -14.93 0.67
CA LEU A 2 29.09 -15.17 1.01
C LEU A 2 28.90 -16.68 1.28
N ILE A 3 28.27 -17.01 2.41
CA ILE A 3 27.89 -18.38 2.76
C ILE A 3 26.93 -18.91 1.67
N PRO A 4 27.10 -20.14 1.16
CA PRO A 4 26.21 -20.69 0.15
C PRO A 4 24.77 -20.76 0.67
N LEU A 5 23.84 -20.17 -0.09
CA LEU A 5 22.41 -20.21 0.20
C LEU A 5 21.92 -21.67 0.18
N MET A 6 21.48 -22.16 1.34
CA MET A 6 20.83 -23.48 1.45
C MET A 6 19.54 -23.47 0.62
N LYS A 7 19.42 -24.42 -0.30
CA LYS A 7 18.21 -24.59 -1.08
C LYS A 7 17.08 -25.11 -0.16
N PRO A 8 15.89 -24.48 -0.13
CA PRO A 8 14.79 -24.92 0.70
C PRO A 8 14.37 -26.35 0.32
N LYS A 9 14.03 -27.17 1.32
CA LYS A 9 13.60 -28.57 1.12
C LYS A 9 12.26 -28.68 0.38
N ILE A 10 11.45 -27.62 0.42
CA ILE A 10 10.16 -27.52 -0.25
C ILE A 10 10.32 -26.44 -1.32
N ASP A 11 10.12 -26.82 -2.57
CA ASP A 11 10.05 -25.86 -3.67
C ASP A 11 8.66 -25.21 -3.63
N PHE A 12 8.61 -23.96 -3.20
CA PHE A 12 7.37 -23.20 -3.24
C PHE A 12 7.10 -22.89 -4.71
N ILE A 13 6.09 -23.54 -5.31
CA ILE A 13 5.59 -23.17 -6.63
C ILE A 13 4.87 -21.82 -6.48
N ILE A 14 5.66 -20.75 -6.46
CA ILE A 14 5.18 -19.38 -6.53
C ILE A 14 5.01 -19.06 -8.00
N ASP A 15 3.81 -18.60 -8.37
CA ASP A 15 3.57 -18.06 -9.71
C ASP A 15 4.62 -16.97 -9.98
N LYS A 16 5.33 -17.06 -11.11
CA LYS A 16 6.34 -16.07 -11.49
C LYS A 16 5.77 -14.64 -11.59
N LYS A 17 4.46 -14.50 -11.73
CA LYS A 17 3.72 -13.23 -11.76
C LYS A 17 3.22 -12.79 -10.38
N PHE A 18 3.47 -13.56 -9.33
CA PHE A 18 3.14 -13.17 -7.98
C PHE A 18 4.06 -12.04 -7.53
N TYR A 19 3.48 -10.88 -7.22
CA TYR A 19 4.16 -9.76 -6.61
C TYR A 19 3.51 -9.47 -5.25
N PRO A 20 4.29 -9.50 -4.16
CA PRO A 20 3.78 -9.11 -2.85
C PRO A 20 3.13 -7.73 -2.88
N ALA A 21 1.98 -7.58 -2.23
CA ALA A 21 1.26 -6.30 -2.17
C ALA A 21 2.10 -5.17 -1.58
N VAL A 22 3.01 -5.49 -0.64
CA VAL A 22 3.95 -4.54 -0.04
C VAL A 22 4.92 -3.93 -1.06
N LEU A 23 5.39 -4.71 -2.05
CA LEU A 23 6.27 -4.20 -3.09
C LEU A 23 5.53 -3.25 -4.03
N TRP A 24 4.29 -3.59 -4.38
CA TRP A 24 3.44 -2.69 -5.16
C TRP A 24 3.18 -1.38 -4.41
N ASN A 25 2.97 -1.44 -3.09
CA ASN A 25 2.76 -0.27 -2.24
C ASN A 25 3.98 0.66 -2.26
N HIS A 26 5.19 0.12 -2.10
CA HIS A 26 6.42 0.89 -2.21
C HIS A 26 6.59 1.51 -3.59
N SER A 27 6.41 0.73 -4.66
CA SER A 27 6.51 1.26 -6.04
C SER A 27 5.48 2.34 -6.33
N PHE A 28 4.26 2.23 -5.80
CA PHE A 28 3.22 3.24 -5.92
C PHE A 28 3.66 4.55 -5.24
N LEU A 29 4.11 4.47 -3.98
CA LEU A 29 4.57 5.64 -3.22
C LEU A 29 5.78 6.31 -3.89
N ASP A 30 6.77 5.54 -4.31
CA ASP A 30 7.93 6.05 -5.03
C ASP A 30 7.50 6.80 -6.29
N ALA A 31 6.54 6.25 -7.05
CA ALA A 31 6.01 6.90 -8.24
C ALA A 31 5.23 8.19 -7.90
N VAL A 32 4.47 8.21 -6.81
CA VAL A 32 3.77 9.41 -6.31
C VAL A 32 4.78 10.50 -5.95
N TYR A 33 5.82 10.18 -5.16
CA TYR A 33 6.84 11.15 -4.77
C TYR A 33 7.64 11.67 -5.97
N ASN A 34 8.02 10.78 -6.89
CA ASN A 34 8.76 11.15 -8.10
C ASN A 34 7.92 11.97 -9.10
N SER A 35 6.59 11.92 -9.01
CA SER A 35 5.71 12.72 -9.88
C SER A 35 5.81 14.23 -9.61
N LYS A 36 6.29 14.63 -8.42
CA LYS A 36 6.29 16.01 -7.92
C LYS A 36 4.90 16.69 -7.91
N LYS A 37 3.84 15.90 -8.08
CA LYS A 37 2.43 16.32 -8.13
C LYS A 37 1.59 15.41 -7.24
N SER A 38 2.08 15.10 -6.04
CA SER A 38 1.30 14.36 -5.06
C SER A 38 0.29 15.29 -4.38
N LEU A 39 -0.83 14.73 -3.95
CA LEU A 39 -1.81 15.41 -3.12
C LEU A 39 -2.01 14.63 -1.81
N PRO A 40 -2.20 15.33 -0.68
CA PRO A 40 -2.53 14.67 0.57
C PRO A 40 -3.96 14.10 0.51
N LEU A 41 -4.11 12.88 1.02
CA LEU A 41 -5.39 12.21 1.25
C LEU A 41 -5.52 11.91 2.74
N TYR A 42 -6.63 12.35 3.34
CA TYR A 42 -6.95 12.08 4.73
C TYR A 42 -8.06 11.05 4.82
N ILE A 43 -7.86 10.03 5.68
CA ILE A 43 -8.88 9.05 6.04
C ILE A 43 -9.11 9.16 7.54
N ALA A 44 -10.36 9.46 7.94
CA ALA A 44 -10.76 9.49 9.33
C ALA A 44 -11.66 8.30 9.66
N LEU A 45 -11.34 7.60 10.75
CA LEU A 45 -12.11 6.49 11.27
C LEU A 45 -12.68 6.88 12.64
N GLN A 46 -14.01 6.96 12.74
CA GLN A 46 -14.73 7.13 14.00
C GLN A 46 -15.20 5.76 14.52
N ARG A 47 -15.07 5.54 15.82
CA ARG A 47 -15.47 4.30 16.51
C ARG A 47 -16.64 4.58 17.47
N GLY A 48 -17.24 3.50 18.00
CA GLY A 48 -18.44 3.57 18.85
C GLY A 48 -18.24 4.26 20.20
N ASP A 49 -17.01 4.54 20.61
CA ASP A 49 -16.64 5.34 21.79
C ASP A 49 -16.39 6.82 21.46
N ASP A 50 -16.88 7.28 20.29
CA ASP A 50 -16.64 8.62 19.71
C ASP A 50 -15.16 8.95 19.44
N SER A 51 -14.26 7.98 19.58
CA SER A 51 -12.85 8.21 19.28
C SER A 51 -12.61 8.27 17.76
N VAL A 52 -11.80 9.24 17.33
CA VAL A 52 -11.46 9.47 15.92
C VAL A 52 -9.96 9.27 15.70
N SER A 53 -9.62 8.44 14.71
CA SER A 53 -8.25 8.28 14.22
C SER A 53 -8.13 8.81 12.80
N THR A 54 -7.23 9.78 12.59
CA THR A 54 -6.97 10.39 11.29
C THR A 54 -5.63 9.91 10.74
N PHE A 55 -5.64 9.48 9.48
CA PHE A 55 -4.45 9.01 8.78
C PHE A 55 -4.22 9.89 7.55
N GLU A 56 -2.97 10.31 7.35
CA GLU A 56 -2.55 11.08 6.18
C GLU A 56 -1.77 10.16 5.23
N PHE A 57 -2.10 10.25 3.93
CA PHE A 57 -1.45 9.53 2.85
C PHE A 57 -1.15 10.46 1.69
N GLN A 58 -0.25 10.04 0.79
CA GLN A 58 0.04 10.75 -0.45
C GLN A 58 -0.49 9.94 -1.64
N VAL A 59 -1.18 10.61 -2.56
CA VAL A 59 -1.74 10.02 -3.78
C VAL A 59 -1.39 10.88 -4.99
N PHE A 60 -1.57 10.33 -6.20
CA PHE A 60 -1.39 11.13 -7.41
C PHE A 60 -2.43 12.25 -7.50
N SER A 61 -2.06 13.42 -8.03
CA SER A 61 -3.04 14.43 -8.44
C SER A 61 -3.97 13.91 -9.55
N GLN A 62 -5.14 14.52 -9.69
CA GLN A 62 -6.13 14.12 -10.70
C GLN A 62 -5.62 14.28 -12.14
N GLU A 63 -4.68 15.19 -12.36
CA GLU A 63 -4.05 15.44 -13.67
C GLU A 63 -2.94 14.42 -14.00
N SER A 64 -2.59 13.55 -13.07
CA SER A 64 -1.63 12.47 -13.31
C SER A 64 -2.21 11.44 -14.27
N LYS A 65 -1.39 10.98 -15.23
CA LYS A 65 -1.72 9.79 -16.05
C LYS A 65 -1.96 8.51 -15.24
N TYR A 66 -1.54 8.52 -13.97
CA TYR A 66 -1.69 7.41 -13.02
C TYR A 66 -2.81 7.62 -12.00
N ALA A 67 -3.64 8.66 -12.15
CA ALA A 67 -4.69 9.00 -11.17
C ALA A 67 -5.66 7.83 -10.90
N SER A 68 -5.94 7.00 -11.90
CA SER A 68 -6.81 5.82 -11.73
C SER A 68 -6.25 4.77 -10.77
N LEU A 69 -4.92 4.72 -10.55
CA LEU A 69 -4.31 3.80 -9.60
C LEU A 69 -4.62 4.19 -8.15
N ASN A 70 -5.01 5.44 -7.89
CA ASN A 70 -5.40 5.89 -6.56
C ASN A 70 -6.58 5.06 -6.02
N TYR A 71 -7.55 4.66 -6.86
CA TYR A 71 -8.71 3.90 -6.40
C TYR A 71 -8.31 2.57 -5.76
N PHE A 72 -7.41 1.84 -6.40
CA PHE A 72 -6.92 0.56 -5.90
C PHE A 72 -6.02 0.74 -4.66
N TYR A 73 -5.22 1.80 -4.63
CA TYR A 73 -4.42 2.15 -3.45
C TYR A 73 -5.32 2.47 -2.24
N VAL A 74 -6.34 3.30 -2.42
CA VAL A 74 -7.28 3.70 -1.36
C VAL A 74 -8.10 2.53 -0.85
N GLU A 75 -8.60 1.66 -1.74
CA GLU A 75 -9.29 0.43 -1.33
C GLU A 75 -8.44 -0.41 -0.37
N ARG A 76 -7.15 -0.58 -0.67
CA ARG A 76 -6.22 -1.31 0.20
C ARG A 76 -6.02 -0.62 1.54
N LEU A 77 -5.82 0.71 1.53
CA LEU A 77 -5.65 1.48 2.77
C LEU A 77 -6.86 1.34 3.70
N VAL A 78 -8.07 1.50 3.16
CA VAL A 78 -9.31 1.35 3.93
C VAL A 78 -9.42 -0.05 4.51
N ASN A 79 -9.18 -1.09 3.71
CA ASN A 79 -9.24 -2.48 4.17
C ASN A 79 -8.22 -2.78 5.28
N ILE A 80 -6.99 -2.28 5.15
CA ILE A 80 -5.93 -2.47 6.16
C ILE A 80 -6.28 -1.72 7.44
N LYS A 81 -6.68 -0.44 7.34
CA LYS A 81 -6.98 0.40 8.51
C LYS A 81 -8.22 -0.08 9.25
N LEU A 82 -9.26 -0.55 8.56
CA LEU A 82 -10.40 -1.17 9.21
C LEU A 82 -9.99 -2.45 9.97
N ARG A 83 -9.16 -3.31 9.38
CA ARG A 83 -8.69 -4.53 10.06
C ARG A 83 -7.82 -4.25 11.28
N GLU A 84 -7.01 -3.19 11.25
CA GLU A 84 -6.15 -2.78 12.37
C GLU A 84 -6.97 -2.31 13.60
N PHE A 85 -8.15 -1.74 13.39
CA PHE A 85 -8.96 -1.15 14.48
C PHE A 85 -10.22 -1.95 14.84
N CYS A 86 -10.62 -2.94 14.03
CA CYS A 86 -11.77 -3.81 14.31
C CYS A 86 -11.38 -5.20 14.86
N LEU A 87 -10.10 -5.54 14.90
CA LEU A 87 -9.55 -6.76 15.51
C LEU A 87 -8.81 -6.41 16.80
#